data_AF-A0A3C0GK63-F1
#
_entry.id   AF-A0A3C0GK63-F1
#
_cell.length_a   1.000
_cell.length_b   1.000
_cell.length_c   1.000
_cell.angle_alpha   90.00
_cell.angle_beta   90.00
_cell.angle_gamma   90.00
#
_symmetry.space_group_name_H-M   'P 1'
#
loop_
_entity.id
_entity.type
_entity.pdbx_description
1 polymer ?
#
loop_
_entity_poly.entity_id
_entity_poly.type
_entity_poly.pdbx_seq_one_letter_code
_entity_poly.pdbx_strand_id
1 'polypeptide(L)'
;MKLADIPRVKNITKDDFIENYFKPQKPVVLEQAIADWPAFTKWNLDYMKEVAGDITVPLYDNRPVQHKDGFNEPHAKMKMADYVDLLKKEPTKYRIFLW
;
A
#
# COMPACT_ATOMS: atom_id res chain seq x y z
N MET A 1 -15.23 23.06 7.40
CA MET A 1 -13.78 22.75 7.44
C MET A 1 -13.15 23.33 6.20
N LYS A 2 -12.08 24.12 6.32
CA LYS A 2 -11.27 24.52 5.16
C LYS A 2 -10.14 23.50 5.05
N LEU A 3 -10.18 22.67 4.02
CA LEU A 3 -9.09 21.76 3.70
C LEU A 3 -7.92 22.59 3.15
N ALA A 4 -6.70 22.24 3.55
CA ALA A 4 -5.48 22.84 3.05
C ALA A 4 -4.64 21.76 2.35
N ASP A 5 -4.00 22.13 1.25
CA ASP A 5 -3.09 21.22 0.56
C ASP A 5 -1.87 20.91 1.43
N ILE A 6 -1.44 19.65 1.40
CA ILE A 6 -0.26 19.19 2.12
C ILE A 6 1.00 19.61 1.33
N PRO A 7 1.94 20.36 1.93
CA PRO A 7 3.19 20.73 1.28
C PRO A 7 3.97 19.50 0.79
N ARG A 8 4.67 19.64 -0.33
CA ARG A 8 5.48 18.58 -0.94
C ARG A 8 6.92 19.08 -1.09
N VAL A 9 7.90 18.27 -0.68
CA VAL A 9 9.33 18.63 -0.74
C VAL A 9 10.14 17.47 -1.33
N LYS A 10 11.06 17.77 -2.26
CA LYS A 10 11.92 16.75 -2.88
C LYS A 10 13.16 16.42 -2.06
N ASN A 11 13.76 17.44 -1.45
CA ASN A 11 14.92 17.32 -0.58
C ASN A 11 14.64 18.09 0.70
N ILE A 12 14.90 17.49 1.84
CA ILE A 12 14.77 18.14 3.14
C ILE A 12 15.86 17.62 4.06
N THR A 13 16.48 18.51 4.83
CA THR A 13 17.41 18.08 5.87
C THR A 13 16.63 17.54 7.07
N LYS A 14 17.27 16.73 7.91
CA LYS A 14 16.66 16.28 9.17
C LYS A 14 16.24 17.47 10.04
N ASP A 15 17.08 18.50 10.12
CA ASP A 15 16.84 19.66 10.98
C ASP A 15 15.65 20.48 10.47
N ASP A 16 15.56 20.72 9.15
CA ASP A 16 14.42 21.40 8.53
C ASP A 16 13.13 20.60 8.70
N PHE A 17 13.20 19.26 8.59
CA PHE A 17 12.05 18.40 8.82
C PHE A 17 11.56 18.50 10.27
N ILE A 18 12.50 18.44 11.23
CA ILE A 18 12.19 18.50 12.66
C ILE A 18 11.55 19.84 13.01
N GLU A 19 12.14 20.95 12.56
CA GLU A 19 11.70 22.29 12.93
C GLU A 19 10.39 22.68 12.23
N ASN A 20 10.25 22.41 10.94
CA ASN A 20 9.13 22.94 10.15
C ASN A 20 7.90 22.01 10.12
N TYR A 21 8.06 20.72 10.42
CA TYR A 21 6.99 19.72 10.26
C TYR A 21 6.78 18.86 11.51
N PHE A 22 7.81 18.21 12.04
CA PHE A 22 7.66 17.29 13.18
C PHE A 22 7.25 18.02 14.48
N LYS A 23 8.05 18.99 14.96
CA LYS A 23 7.71 19.76 16.17
C LYS A 23 6.35 20.47 16.07
N PRO A 24 6.01 21.17 14.97
CA PRO A 24 4.71 21.84 14.85
C PRO A 24 3.57 20.89 14.48
N GLN A 25 3.82 19.58 14.32
CA GLN A 25 2.82 18.57 13.96
C GLN A 25 2.08 18.90 12.64
N LYS A 26 2.83 19.35 11.63
CA LYS A 26 2.32 19.67 10.30
C LYS A 26 2.60 18.53 9.32
N PRO A 27 1.61 18.07 8.54
CA PRO A 27 1.84 17.04 7.53
C PRO A 27 2.69 17.58 6.38
N VAL A 28 3.48 16.69 5.77
CA VAL A 28 4.28 16.96 4.58
C VAL A 28 4.43 15.68 3.75
N VAL A 29 4.46 15.81 2.43
CA VAL A 29 4.83 14.72 1.52
C VAL A 29 6.31 14.85 1.17
N LEU A 30 7.10 13.83 1.49
CA LEU A 30 8.49 13.71 1.06
C LEU A 30 8.53 13.01 -0.29
N GLU A 31 8.90 13.74 -1.34
CA GLU A 31 9.04 13.19 -2.69
C GLU A 31 10.43 12.58 -2.87
N GLN A 32 10.54 11.56 -3.72
CA GLN A 32 11.83 10.94 -4.12
C GLN A 32 12.66 10.33 -2.97
N ALA A 33 12.13 10.25 -1.74
CA ALA A 33 12.82 9.71 -0.56
C ALA A 33 13.20 8.21 -0.65
N ILE A 34 12.68 7.50 -1.66
CA ILE A 34 12.94 6.08 -1.90
C ILE A 34 13.48 5.81 -3.32
N ALA A 35 13.91 6.85 -4.05
CA ALA A 35 14.31 6.72 -5.45
C ALA A 35 15.53 5.81 -5.66
N ASP A 36 16.35 5.65 -4.62
CA ASP A 36 17.51 4.76 -4.54
C ASP A 36 17.15 3.33 -4.08
N TRP A 37 15.92 3.08 -3.63
CA TRP A 37 15.51 1.76 -3.20
C TRP A 37 15.35 0.84 -4.41
N PRO A 38 15.90 -0.40 -4.38
CA PRO A 38 15.70 -1.36 -5.47
C PRO A 38 14.23 -1.61 -5.79
N ALA A 39 13.35 -1.55 -4.78
CA ALA A 39 11.91 -1.71 -4.95
C ALA A 39 11.31 -0.70 -5.93
N PHE A 40 11.86 0.51 -6.02
CA PHE A 40 11.36 1.57 -6.89
C PHE A 40 11.34 1.18 -8.38
N THR A 41 12.32 0.40 -8.82
CA THR A 41 12.43 -0.06 -10.22
C THR A 41 12.12 -1.54 -10.41
N LYS A 42 12.34 -2.35 -9.36
CA LYS A 42 12.20 -3.81 -9.45
C LYS A 42 10.77 -4.29 -9.24
N TRP A 43 10.00 -3.64 -8.37
CA TRP A 43 8.69 -4.16 -7.97
C TRP A 43 7.64 -3.87 -9.04
N ASN A 44 7.22 -4.92 -9.71
CA ASN A 44 6.07 -4.93 -10.62
C ASN A 44 5.33 -6.27 -10.44
N LEU A 45 4.19 -6.45 -11.12
CA LEU A 45 3.38 -7.66 -10.97
C LEU A 45 4.13 -8.94 -11.37
N ASP A 46 5.01 -8.88 -12.37
CA ASP A 46 5.79 -10.05 -12.80
C ASP A 46 6.82 -10.44 -11.75
N TYR A 47 7.55 -9.47 -11.20
CA TYR A 47 8.49 -9.69 -10.11
C TYR A 47 7.79 -10.24 -8.86
N MET A 48 6.61 -9.69 -8.50
CA MET A 48 5.83 -10.19 -7.36
C MET A 48 5.37 -11.63 -7.58
N LYS A 49 4.94 -11.97 -8.81
CA LYS A 49 4.58 -13.35 -9.18
C LYS A 49 5.79 -14.29 -9.10
N GLU A 50 6.97 -13.85 -9.52
CA GLU A 50 8.20 -14.62 -9.45
C GLU A 50 8.61 -14.92 -8.00
N VAL A 51 8.71 -13.90 -7.14
CA VAL A 51 9.29 -14.06 -5.80
C VAL A 51 8.30 -14.54 -4.74
N ALA A 52 7.01 -14.32 -4.96
CA ALA A 52 5.96 -14.62 -3.97
C ALA A 52 4.84 -15.49 -4.53
N GLY A 53 4.95 -15.99 -5.77
CA GLY A 53 3.88 -16.68 -6.49
C GLY A 53 3.20 -17.81 -5.71
N ASP A 54 3.98 -18.60 -4.97
CA ASP A 54 3.47 -19.73 -4.17
C ASP A 54 2.88 -19.33 -2.81
N ILE A 55 3.04 -18.08 -2.37
CA ILE A 55 2.49 -17.59 -1.11
C ILE A 55 0.98 -17.45 -1.25
N THR A 56 0.24 -18.06 -0.34
CA THR A 56 -1.21 -17.87 -0.25
C THR A 56 -1.52 -16.57 0.48
N VAL A 57 -2.20 -15.63 -0.20
CA VAL A 57 -2.52 -14.30 0.34
C VAL A 57 -3.97 -14.19 0.81
N PRO A 58 -4.24 -13.48 1.92
CA PRO A 58 -5.60 -13.13 2.32
C PRO A 58 -6.16 -12.03 1.41
N LEU A 59 -7.40 -12.20 0.97
CA LEU A 59 -8.09 -11.25 0.10
C LEU A 59 -9.38 -10.76 0.76
N TYR A 60 -9.61 -9.46 0.62
CA TYR A 60 -10.73 -8.74 1.20
C TYR A 60 -11.54 -8.07 0.10
N ASP A 61 -12.84 -7.85 0.32
CA ASP A 61 -13.69 -7.05 -0.55
C ASP A 61 -14.65 -6.20 0.30
N ASN A 62 -15.58 -5.49 -0.34
CA ASN A 62 -16.48 -4.55 0.32
C ASN A 62 -17.83 -5.17 0.71
N ARG A 63 -17.93 -6.50 0.85
CA ARG A 63 -19.18 -7.12 1.28
C ARG A 63 -19.50 -6.70 2.73
N PRO A 64 -20.79 -6.51 3.09
CA PRO A 64 -21.17 -6.29 4.47
C PRO A 64 -20.71 -7.46 5.35
N VAL A 65 -20.04 -7.16 6.46
CA VAL A 65 -19.71 -8.14 7.50
C VAL A 65 -20.83 -8.21 8.52
N GLN A 66 -21.13 -9.41 9.00
CA GLN A 66 -22.08 -9.65 10.10
C GLN A 66 -21.34 -9.72 11.43
N HIS A 67 -22.07 -9.53 12.52
CA HIS A 67 -21.56 -9.64 13.90
C HIS A 67 -20.88 -10.99 14.25
N LYS A 68 -21.11 -12.03 13.43
CA LYS A 68 -20.51 -13.36 13.56
C LYS A 68 -19.19 -13.51 12.78
N ASP A 69 -18.90 -12.58 11.87
CA ASP A 69 -17.70 -12.63 11.03
C ASP A 69 -16.54 -11.97 11.78
N GLY A 70 -15.33 -12.49 11.61
CA GLY A 70 -14.14 -11.85 12.18
C GLY A 70 -13.90 -10.49 11.51
N PHE A 71 -13.64 -9.43 12.30
CA PHE A 71 -13.40 -8.08 11.78
C PHE A 71 -12.28 -8.01 10.72
N ASN A 72 -11.26 -8.87 10.86
CA ASN A 72 -10.13 -9.01 9.92
C ASN A 72 -10.10 -10.38 9.23
N GLU A 73 -11.24 -11.07 9.12
CA GLU A 73 -11.30 -12.35 8.45
C GLU A 73 -11.24 -12.17 6.92
N PRO A 74 -10.35 -12.87 6.21
CA PRO A 74 -10.29 -12.78 4.76
C PRO A 74 -11.53 -13.41 4.11
N HIS A 75 -12.06 -12.74 3.09
CA HIS A 75 -13.20 -13.22 2.32
C HIS A 75 -12.83 -14.28 1.28
N ALA A 76 -11.53 -14.37 0.93
CA ALA A 76 -10.96 -15.39 0.06
C ALA A 76 -9.46 -15.55 0.34
N LYS A 77 -8.91 -16.66 -0.12
CA LYS A 77 -7.46 -16.93 -0.14
C LYS A 77 -7.11 -17.55 -1.48
N MET A 78 -5.98 -17.17 -2.06
CA MET A 78 -5.41 -17.80 -3.26
C MET A 78 -3.90 -17.59 -3.29
N LYS A 79 -3.19 -18.31 -4.17
CA LYS A 79 -1.78 -18.04 -4.41
C LYS A 79 -1.60 -16.62 -4.97
N MET A 80 -0.50 -15.96 -4.62
CA MET A 80 -0.16 -14.64 -5.18
C MET A 80 -0.08 -14.70 -6.71
N ALA A 81 0.39 -15.82 -7.26
CA ALA A 81 0.40 -16.02 -8.72
C ALA A 81 -1.01 -15.93 -9.33
N ASP A 82 -1.98 -16.60 -8.72
CA ASP A 82 -3.39 -16.58 -9.17
C ASP A 82 -3.99 -15.18 -9.00
N TYR A 83 -3.64 -14.48 -7.92
CA TYR A 83 -4.11 -13.11 -7.68
C TYR A 83 -3.54 -12.12 -8.70
N VAL A 84 -2.26 -12.23 -9.04
CA VAL A 84 -1.65 -11.41 -10.10
C VAL A 84 -2.31 -11.68 -11.45
N ASP A 85 -2.59 -12.95 -11.76
CA ASP A 85 -3.28 -13.32 -13.00
C ASP A 85 -4.71 -12.75 -13.05
N LEU A 86 -5.42 -12.75 -11.92
CA LEU A 86 -6.72 -12.09 -11.79
C LEU A 86 -6.63 -10.58 -12.05
N LEU A 87 -5.68 -9.88 -11.41
CA LEU A 87 -5.48 -8.43 -11.58
C LEU A 87 -5.21 -8.01 -13.03
N LYS A 88 -4.47 -8.83 -13.77
CA LYS A 88 -4.15 -8.58 -15.19
C LYS A 88 -5.32 -8.90 -16.13
N LYS A 89 -6.20 -9.82 -15.73
CA LYS A 89 -7.30 -10.30 -16.56
C LYS A 89 -8.51 -9.37 -16.51
N GLU A 90 -8.91 -8.92 -15.31
CA GLU A 90 -10.15 -8.16 -15.15
C GLU A 90 -10.17 -7.30 -13.87
N PRO A 91 -11.02 -6.25 -13.82
CA PRO A 91 -11.29 -5.55 -12.59
C PRO A 91 -11.82 -6.51 -11.52
N THR A 92 -11.24 -6.44 -10.32
CA THR A 92 -11.65 -7.26 -9.19
C THR A 92 -11.95 -6.41 -7.96
N LYS A 93 -12.90 -6.86 -7.16
CA LYS A 93 -13.19 -6.30 -5.83
C LYS A 93 -12.22 -6.80 -4.74
N TYR A 94 -11.41 -7.81 -5.06
CA TYR A 94 -10.46 -8.39 -4.12
C TYR A 94 -9.21 -7.53 -4.00
N ARG A 95 -8.84 -7.21 -2.75
CA ARG A 95 -7.63 -6.49 -2.39
C ARG A 95 -6.86 -7.25 -1.32
N ILE A 96 -5.54 -7.21 -1.41
CA ILE A 96 -4.70 -7.54 -0.27
C ILE A 96 -4.77 -6.35 0.70
N PHE A 97 -5.07 -6.63 1.96
CA PHE A 97 -5.03 -5.64 3.03
C PHE A 97 -3.84 -5.96 3.93
N LEU A 98 -3.07 -4.94 4.28
CA LEU A 98 -1.94 -5.07 5.18
C LEU A 98 -2.46 -4.83 6.61
N TRP A 99 -2.33 -5.84 7.47
CA TRP A 99 -2.19 -5.69 8.92
C TRP A 99 -0.99 -6.52 9.34
#